data_AF-A0A510JKI6-F1
#
_entry.id   AF-A0A510JKI6-F1
#
_cell.length_a   1.000
_cell.length_b   1.000
_cell.length_c   1.000
_cell.angle_alpha   90.00
_cell.angle_beta   90.00
_cell.angle_gamma   90.00
#
_symmetry.space_group_name_H-M   'P 1'
#
loop_
_entity.id
_entity.type
_entity.pdbx_description
1 polymer ?
#
loop_
_entity_poly.entity_id
_entity_poly.type
_entity_poly.pdbx_seq_one_letter_code
_entity_poly.pdbx_strand_id
1 'polypeptide(L)' 'MRFSTYLNNAKCMEWKINAQQGILFALLYEAPAWAKEEIIENKLIILYQEI' A
#
# COMPACT_ATOMS: atom_id res chain seq x y z
N MET A 1 -5.79 -0.63 11.68
CA MET A 1 -5.69 -1.67 10.62
C MET A 1 -6.95 -1.68 9.77
N ARG A 2 -6.82 -1.84 8.45
CA ARG A 2 -7.95 -1.83 7.51
C ARG A 2 -8.57 -3.23 7.38
N PHE A 3 -9.91 -3.30 7.36
CA PHE A 3 -10.67 -4.57 7.36
C PHE A 3 -10.98 -5.12 5.95
N SER A 4 -11.12 -4.25 4.95
CA SER A 4 -11.41 -4.64 3.56
C SER A 4 -10.66 -3.77 2.55
N THR A 5 -10.38 -4.31 1.36
CA THR A 5 -9.77 -3.59 0.24
C THR A 5 -10.27 -4.15 -1.10
N TYR A 6 -10.07 -3.41 -2.18
CA TYR A 6 -10.44 -3.82 -3.53
C TYR A 6 -9.20 -4.21 -4.34
N LEU A 7 -9.29 -5.33 -5.06
CA LEU A 7 -8.21 -5.85 -5.89
C LEU A 7 -8.48 -5.59 -7.37
N ASN A 8 -7.54 -4.96 -8.07
CA ASN A 8 -7.60 -4.80 -9.52
C ASN A 8 -7.02 -6.04 -10.23
N ASN A 9 -7.88 -7.02 -10.51
CA ASN A 9 -7.47 -8.26 -11.17
C ASN A 9 -6.89 -8.05 -12.58
N ALA A 10 -7.38 -7.07 -13.34
CA ALA A 10 -6.85 -6.79 -14.68
C ALA A 10 -5.38 -6.34 -14.60
N LYS A 11 -5.05 -5.46 -13.64
CA LYS A 11 -3.67 -5.04 -13.39
C LYS A 11 -2.80 -6.17 -12.84
N CYS A 12 -3.33 -7.03 -11.97
CA CYS A 12 -2.59 -8.21 -11.51
C CYS A 12 -2.16 -9.12 -12.67
N MET A 13 -3.07 -9.35 -13.63
CA MET A 13 -2.78 -10.15 -14.82
C MET A 13 -1.77 -9.47 -15.75
N GLU A 14 -1.96 -8.17 -16.02
CA GLU A 14 -1.04 -7.36 -16.84
C GLU A 14 0.38 -7.39 -16.29
N TRP A 15 0.52 -7.26 -14.96
CA TRP A 15 1.81 -7.18 -14.28
C TRP A 15 2.35 -8.55 -13.86
N LYS A 16 1.62 -9.63 -14.15
CA LYS A 16 1.97 -11.01 -13.78
C LYS A 16 2.25 -11.18 -12.28
N ILE A 17 1.45 -10.52 -11.44
CA ILE A 17 1.53 -10.62 -9.98
C ILE A 17 0.35 -11.42 -9.44
N ASN A 18 0.57 -12.11 -8.33
CA ASN A 18 -0.48 -12.88 -7.66
C ASN A 18 -1.40 -11.98 -6.80
N ALA A 19 -2.49 -12.55 -6.30
CA ALA A 19 -3.48 -11.80 -5.51
C ALA A 19 -2.88 -11.17 -4.23
N GLN A 20 -1.97 -11.85 -3.54
CA GLN A 20 -1.32 -11.32 -2.33
C GLN A 20 -0.46 -10.10 -2.66
N GLN A 21 0.32 -10.17 -3.73
CA GLN A 21 1.12 -9.05 -4.22
C GLN A 21 0.23 -7.87 -4.63
N GLY A 22 -0.88 -8.14 -5.32
CA GLY A 22 -1.84 -7.09 -5.67
C GLY A 22 -2.51 -6.43 -4.45
N ILE A 23 -2.82 -7.21 -3.40
CA ILE A 23 -3.34 -6.68 -2.14
C ILE A 23 -2.30 -5.77 -1.47
N LEU A 24 -1.02 -6.17 -1.46
CA LEU A 24 0.08 -5.34 -0.94
C LEU A 24 0.18 -4.02 -1.72
N PHE A 25 0.10 -4.06 -3.06
CA PHE A 25 0.09 -2.85 -3.87
C PHE A 25 -1.08 -1.92 -3.55
N ALA A 26 -2.29 -2.47 -3.38
CA ALA A 26 -3.46 -1.68 -2.98
C ALA A 26 -3.26 -1.03 -1.61
N LEU A 27 -2.68 -1.76 -0.65
CA LEU A 27 -2.37 -1.24 0.68
C LEU A 27 -1.37 -0.07 0.62
N LEU A 28 -0.27 -0.25 -0.12
CA LEU A 28 0.79 0.76 -0.25
C LEU A 28 0.33 1.99 -1.04
N TYR A 29 -0.46 1.81 -2.10
CA TYR A 29 -1.02 2.91 -2.87
C TYR A 29 -1.87 3.84 -2.01
N GLU A 30 -2.60 3.28 -1.04
CA GLU A 30 -3.44 4.03 -0.12
C GLU A 30 -2.74 4.42 1.19
N ALA A 31 -1.43 4.18 1.30
CA ALA A 31 -0.66 4.50 2.50
C ALA A 31 -0.82 5.95 3.00
N PRO A 32 -0.90 6.99 2.14
CA PRO A 32 -1.12 8.36 2.59
C PRO A 32 -2.41 8.57 3.41
N ALA A 33 -3.40 7.67 3.30
CA ALA A 33 -4.66 7.76 4.05
C ALA A 33 -4.57 7.21 5.49
N TRP A 34 -3.55 6.42 5.82
CA TRP A 34 -3.47 5.71 7.10
C TRP A 34 -2.08 5.70 7.74
N ALA A 35 -1.04 6.12 7.03
CA ALA A 35 0.32 6.22 7.54
C ALA A 35 0.75 7.68 7.61
N LYS A 36 1.62 7.98 8.58
CA LYS A 36 2.25 9.28 8.68
C LYS A 36 3.47 9.31 7.76
N GLU A 37 3.55 10.32 6.94
CA GLU A 37 4.75 10.62 6.17
C GLU A 37 5.79 11.28 7.09
N GLU A 38 7.00 10.75 7.09
CA GLU A 38 8.16 11.37 7.73
C GLU A 38 9.30 11.51 6.74
N ILE A 39 9.87 12.71 6.64
CA ILE A 39 10.98 13.01 5.75
C ILE A 39 12.26 12.98 6.58
N ILE A 40 13.11 11.99 6.33
CA ILE A 40 14.41 11.84 6.99
C ILE A 40 15.48 11.83 5.90
N GLU A 41 16.51 12.67 6.04
CA GLU A 41 17.63 12.76 5.07
C GLU A 41 17.18 12.93 3.60
N ASN A 42 16.11 13.71 3.37
CA ASN A 42 15.49 13.93 2.05
C ASN A 42 14.91 12.65 1.38
N LYS A 43 14.58 11.63 2.19
CA LYS A 43 13.86 10.42 1.76
C LYS A 43 12.49 10.38 2.44
N LEU A 44 11.46 10.03 1.65
CA LEU A 44 10.12 9.79 2.16
C LEU A 44 10.07 8.41 2.84
N ILE A 45 9.76 8.39 4.13
CA ILE A 45 9.52 7.18 4.90
C ILE A 45 8.04 7.17 5.33
N ILE A 46 7.39 6.03 5.11
CA ILE A 46 6.00 5.80 5.49
C ILE A 46 6.01 5.05 6.82
N LEU A 47 5.55 5.70 7.89
CA LEU A 47 5.51 5.10 9.23
C LEU A 47 4.10 4.65 9.58
N TYR A 48 3.99 3.42 10.09
CA TYR A 48 2.76 2.93 10.69
C TYR A 48 2.48 3.70 11.98
N GLN A 49 1.28 4.27 12.09
CA GLN A 49 0.81 4.83 13.36
C GLN A 49 0.16 3.71 14.17
N GLU A 50 0.79 3.32 15.28
CA GLU A 50 0.10 2.56 16.33
C GLU A 50 -0.92 3.50 16.99
N ILE A 51 -2.18 3.06 17.01
CA ILE A 51 -3.25 3.65 17.83
C ILE A 51 -3.30 2.84 19.11
#